data_AF-X1LHW5-F1
#
_entry.id   AF-X1LHW5-F1
#
_cell.length_a   1.000
_cell.length_b   1.000
_cell.length_c   1.000
_cell.angle_alpha   90.00
_cell.angle_beta   90.00
_cell.angle_gamma   90.00
#
_symmetry.space_group_name_H-M   'P 1'
#
loop_
_entity.id
_entity.type
_entity.pdbx_description
1 polymer ?
#
loop_
_entity_poly.entity_id
_entity_poly.type
_entity_poly.pdbx_seq_one_letter_code
_entity_poly.pdbx_strand_id
1 'polypeptide(L)'
;IRNFCKTIGVNKYNSTVDIALLEHCVREDLNKTSPRVMAVLNPIRVIIDNYTEDKTEYLEAVNNPEDPSAGTRKVPFSKVLYIERDDFMQEPPKKFYRLSPGREVRLRYAYFVKCTDVIRDENGNVTGLHCTYDPATRGGDAPDGRKVKATLHWVSAKDALKAEVRLYDNLFTKENPEAAEEGRDFTSNLNPDSFKI
;
A
#
# COMPACT_ATOMS: atom_id res chain seq x y z
N ILE A 1 23.48 2.42 1.78
CA ILE A 1 24.79 1.78 1.41
C ILE A 1 25.89 2.05 2.45
N ARG A 2 26.34 3.30 2.66
CA ARG A 2 27.40 3.59 3.66
C ARG A 2 27.11 3.02 5.05
N ASN A 3 25.85 3.09 5.50
CA ASN A 3 25.44 2.52 6.78
C ASN A 3 25.66 0.99 6.82
N PHE A 4 25.20 0.27 5.80
CA PHE A 4 25.45 -1.18 5.65
C PHE A 4 26.94 -1.53 5.73
N CYS A 5 27.80 -0.81 4.97
CA CYS A 5 29.24 -1.04 5.00
C CYS A 5 29.86 -0.82 6.40
N LYS A 6 29.35 0.16 7.17
CA LYS A 6 29.78 0.36 8.56
C LYS A 6 29.32 -0.78 9.46
N THR A 7 28.09 -1.26 9.28
CA THR A 7 27.49 -2.33 10.11
C THR A 7 28.21 -3.67 9.94
N ILE A 8 28.55 -4.05 8.70
CA ILE A 8 29.26 -5.32 8.45
C ILE A 8 30.74 -5.27 8.89
N GLY A 9 31.30 -4.07 9.02
CA GLY A 9 32.68 -3.85 9.43
C GLY A 9 33.72 -4.35 8.41
N VAL A 10 34.96 -4.49 8.89
CA VAL A 10 36.08 -5.01 8.11
C VAL A 10 36.77 -6.10 8.91
N ASN A 11 36.89 -7.29 8.35
CA ASN A 11 37.56 -8.43 8.97
C ASN A 11 38.41 -9.19 7.94
N LYS A 12 39.20 -10.17 8.40
CA LYS A 12 40.09 -10.99 7.55
C LYS A 12 39.52 -12.38 7.22
N TYR A 13 38.25 -12.64 7.57
CA TYR A 13 37.60 -13.93 7.39
C TYR A 13 36.61 -13.88 6.23
N ASN A 14 36.47 -14.98 5.50
CA ASN A 14 35.44 -15.07 4.46
C ASN A 14 34.08 -15.33 5.11
N SER A 15 33.12 -14.47 4.83
CA SER A 15 31.73 -14.63 5.26
C SER A 15 30.78 -14.03 4.24
N THR A 16 29.63 -14.67 4.04
CA THR A 16 28.50 -14.10 3.29
C THR A 16 27.61 -13.35 4.26
N VAL A 17 27.15 -12.16 3.88
CA VAL A 17 26.20 -11.36 4.65
C VAL A 17 24.83 -11.51 4.04
N ASP A 18 23.83 -11.78 4.87
CA ASP A 18 22.43 -11.86 4.45
C ASP A 18 21.97 -10.52 3.83
N ILE A 19 21.35 -10.60 2.66
CA ILE A 19 20.80 -9.44 1.94
C ILE A 19 19.75 -8.69 2.77
N ALA A 20 19.05 -9.37 3.68
CA ALA A 20 18.10 -8.76 4.60
C ALA A 20 18.72 -7.63 5.44
N LEU A 21 20.02 -7.70 5.75
CA LEU A 21 20.72 -6.62 6.47
C LEU A 21 20.90 -5.37 5.58
N LEU A 22 21.18 -5.55 4.29
CA LEU A 22 21.25 -4.43 3.34
C LEU A 22 19.87 -3.77 3.21
N GLU A 23 18.82 -4.56 3.03
CA GLU A 23 17.46 -4.05 2.96
C GLU A 23 17.06 -3.32 4.24
N HIS A 24 17.40 -3.88 5.41
CA HIS A 24 17.16 -3.22 6.69
C HIS A 24 17.83 -1.84 6.75
N CYS A 25 19.11 -1.74 6.34
CA CYS A 25 19.82 -0.46 6.31
C CYS A 25 19.18 0.56 5.35
N VAL A 26 18.62 0.10 4.23
CA VAL A 26 17.88 0.96 3.29
C VAL A 26 16.55 1.39 3.90
N ARG A 27 15.78 0.47 4.49
CA ARG A 27 14.50 0.77 5.15
C ARG A 27 14.67 1.77 6.30
N GLU A 28 15.69 1.63 7.13
CA GLU A 28 15.99 2.57 8.21
C GLU A 28 16.28 4.00 7.72
N ASP A 29 17.03 4.12 6.62
CA ASP A 29 17.36 5.41 6.02
C ASP A 29 16.12 6.07 5.39
N LEU A 30 15.36 5.30 4.59
CA LEU A 30 14.14 5.79 3.93
C LEU A 30 13.02 6.08 4.92
N ASN A 31 12.90 5.33 6.02
CA ASN A 31 11.91 5.59 7.06
C ASN A 31 12.10 6.99 7.66
N LYS A 32 13.33 7.48 7.80
CA LYS A 32 13.61 8.82 8.36
C LYS A 32 13.49 9.93 7.33
N THR A 33 13.83 9.64 6.07
CA THR A 33 14.05 10.69 5.06
C THR A 33 12.93 10.82 4.03
N SER A 34 12.14 9.76 3.79
CA SER A 34 11.21 9.72 2.66
C SER A 34 9.82 10.26 3.00
N PRO A 35 9.25 11.16 2.18
CA PRO A 35 7.84 11.52 2.27
C PRO A 35 6.92 10.31 2.02
N ARG A 36 5.89 10.16 2.85
CA ARG A 36 4.82 9.16 2.73
C ARG A 36 3.76 9.67 1.78
N VAL A 37 3.69 9.10 0.58
CA VAL A 37 2.63 9.34 -0.41
C VAL A 37 1.69 8.13 -0.52
N MET A 38 0.55 8.31 -1.19
CA MET A 38 -0.38 7.22 -1.47
C MET A 38 -0.36 6.92 -2.97
N ALA A 39 -0.25 5.63 -3.30
CA ALA A 39 -0.39 5.10 -4.64
C ALA A 39 -1.24 3.83 -4.54
N VAL A 40 -2.02 3.54 -5.57
CA VAL A 40 -2.82 2.32 -5.66
C VAL A 40 -2.32 1.53 -6.86
N LEU A 41 -1.85 0.31 -6.63
CA LEU A 41 -1.14 -0.48 -7.63
C LEU A 41 -2.11 -1.39 -8.39
N ASN A 42 -3.05 -2.02 -7.68
CA ASN A 42 -4.10 -2.85 -8.27
C ASN A 42 -5.47 -2.22 -7.97
N PRO A 43 -5.91 -1.23 -8.77
CA PRO A 43 -7.07 -0.42 -8.43
C PRO A 43 -8.39 -1.21 -8.50
N ILE A 44 -9.23 -1.01 -7.48
CA ILE A 44 -10.67 -1.23 -7.53
C ILE A 44 -11.39 0.09 -7.29
N ARG A 45 -12.41 0.36 -8.11
CA ARG A 45 -13.16 1.63 -8.07
C ARG A 45 -14.12 1.63 -6.89
N VAL A 46 -14.13 2.72 -6.12
CA VAL A 46 -15.06 2.95 -5.00
C VAL A 46 -15.88 4.20 -5.28
N ILE A 47 -17.19 4.09 -5.19
CA ILE A 47 -18.15 5.20 -5.34
C ILE A 47 -18.73 5.50 -3.96
N ILE A 48 -18.57 6.74 -3.50
CA ILE A 48 -19.18 7.21 -2.25
C ILE A 48 -20.56 7.81 -2.56
N ASP A 49 -21.62 7.02 -2.39
CA ASP A 49 -22.96 7.35 -2.85
C ASP A 49 -23.53 8.62 -2.21
N ASN A 50 -23.27 8.81 -0.91
CA ASN A 50 -23.71 9.99 -0.16
C ASN A 50 -22.72 11.17 -0.23
N TYR A 51 -21.79 11.18 -1.19
CA TYR A 51 -20.92 12.33 -1.48
C TYR A 51 -21.43 13.09 -2.71
N THR A 52 -21.34 14.43 -2.67
CA THR A 52 -21.77 15.31 -3.77
C THR A 52 -20.85 15.15 -4.99
N GLU A 53 -21.42 15.03 -6.19
CA GLU A 53 -20.72 14.69 -7.44
C GLU A 53 -19.52 15.61 -7.74
N ASP A 54 -19.75 16.94 -7.73
CA ASP A 54 -18.76 17.93 -8.16
C ASP A 54 -17.88 18.48 -7.02
N LYS A 55 -18.03 17.93 -5.81
CA LYS A 55 -17.26 18.39 -4.66
C LYS A 55 -15.84 17.78 -4.71
N THR A 56 -14.83 18.63 -4.62
CA THR A 56 -13.48 18.23 -4.21
C THR A 56 -13.22 18.82 -2.83
N GLU A 57 -12.76 17.98 -1.92
CA GLU A 57 -12.23 18.44 -0.64
C GLU A 57 -10.74 18.16 -0.57
N TYR A 58 -9.98 19.06 0.05
CA TYR A 58 -8.57 18.85 0.30
C TYR A 58 -8.35 18.48 1.76
N LEU A 59 -7.86 17.27 1.99
CA LEU A 59 -7.53 16.72 3.30
C LEU A 59 -6.05 16.95 3.59
N GLU A 60 -5.70 17.24 4.84
CA GLU A 60 -4.31 17.40 5.23
C GLU A 60 -3.68 16.05 5.59
N ALA A 61 -2.57 15.73 4.92
CA ALA A 61 -1.77 14.53 5.18
C ALA A 61 -0.37 14.93 5.62
N VAL A 62 0.12 14.33 6.71
CA VAL A 62 1.50 14.48 7.17
C VAL A 62 2.45 13.88 6.14
N ASN A 63 3.50 14.63 5.77
CA ASN A 63 4.48 14.16 4.80
C ASN A 63 5.40 13.10 5.39
N ASN A 64 5.89 13.26 6.62
CA ASN A 64 6.75 12.27 7.25
C ASN A 64 6.48 12.21 8.76
N PRO A 65 5.98 11.08 9.30
CA PRO A 65 5.76 10.95 10.73
C PRO A 65 7.06 10.94 11.56
N GLU A 66 8.19 10.58 10.93
CA GLU A 66 9.51 10.57 11.58
C GLU A 66 10.22 11.93 11.54
N ASP A 67 9.67 12.90 10.79
CA ASP A 67 10.21 14.24 10.65
C ASP A 67 9.09 15.29 10.72
N PRO A 68 8.84 15.86 11.92
CA PRO A 68 7.84 16.91 12.09
C PRO A 68 8.07 18.16 11.23
N SER A 69 9.31 18.40 10.77
CA SER A 69 9.64 19.55 9.92
C SER A 69 9.25 19.35 8.45
N ALA A 70 8.96 18.11 8.03
CA ALA A 70 8.53 17.79 6.67
C ALA A 70 7.13 18.35 6.30
N GLY A 71 6.39 18.88 7.28
CA GLY A 71 5.11 19.54 7.09
C GLY A 71 3.99 18.62 6.60
N THR A 72 2.97 19.23 6.01
CA THR A 72 1.79 18.54 5.48
C THR A 72 1.61 18.83 3.99
N ARG A 73 0.76 18.04 3.34
CA ARG A 73 0.28 18.30 1.99
C ARG A 73 -1.23 18.14 1.91
N LYS A 74 -1.82 18.79 0.92
CA LYS A 74 -3.24 18.63 0.58
C LYS A 74 -3.43 17.41 -0.32
N VAL A 75 -4.35 16.53 0.04
CA VAL A 75 -4.75 15.35 -0.73
C VAL A 75 -6.20 15.53 -1.17
N PRO A 76 -6.49 15.46 -2.49
CA PRO A 76 -7.85 15.61 -2.98
C PRO A 76 -8.70 14.37 -2.64
N PHE A 77 -9.87 14.62 -2.05
CA PHE A 77 -10.93 13.66 -1.80
C PHE A 77 -12.12 13.99 -2.70
N SER A 78 -12.71 12.96 -3.30
CA SER A 78 -13.82 13.08 -4.24
C SER A 78 -14.80 11.93 -4.11
N LYS A 79 -15.93 12.02 -4.79
CA LYS A 79 -16.95 10.95 -4.82
C LYS A 79 -16.41 9.59 -5.28
N VAL A 80 -15.52 9.60 -6.29
CA VAL A 80 -14.95 8.39 -6.87
C VAL A 80 -13.50 8.27 -6.44
N LEU A 81 -13.13 7.12 -5.86
CA LEU A 81 -11.81 6.80 -5.35
C LEU A 81 -11.31 5.48 -5.95
N TYR A 82 -10.01 5.25 -5.85
CA TYR A 82 -9.40 3.92 -5.99
C TYR A 82 -8.79 3.49 -4.66
N ILE A 83 -8.93 2.20 -4.36
CA ILE A 83 -8.21 1.48 -3.29
C ILE A 83 -7.56 0.23 -3.89
N GLU A 84 -6.71 -0.47 -3.13
CA GLU A 84 -6.20 -1.77 -3.58
C GLU A 84 -7.34 -2.79 -3.67
N ARG A 85 -7.31 -3.59 -4.74
CA ARG A 85 -8.21 -4.73 -4.92
C ARG A 85 -8.12 -5.71 -3.76
N ASP A 86 -6.91 -5.94 -3.24
CA ASP A 86 -6.65 -6.86 -2.12
C ASP A 86 -7.18 -6.33 -0.78
N ASP A 87 -7.57 -5.06 -0.72
CA ASP A 87 -8.20 -4.46 0.46
C ASP A 87 -9.71 -4.67 0.51
N PHE A 88 -10.29 -5.34 -0.50
CA PHE A 88 -11.67 -5.77 -0.51
C PHE A 88 -11.81 -7.29 -0.59
N MET A 89 -12.75 -7.84 0.18
CA MET A 89 -13.13 -9.25 0.07
C MET A 89 -14.62 -9.41 0.36
N GLN A 90 -15.35 -10.07 -0.55
CA GLN A 90 -16.80 -10.26 -0.41
C GLN A 90 -17.12 -11.22 0.75
N GLU A 91 -16.39 -12.33 0.83
CA GLU A 91 -16.52 -13.35 1.86
C GLU A 91 -15.24 -13.40 2.70
N PRO A 92 -15.06 -12.46 3.64
CA PRO A 92 -13.81 -12.33 4.37
C PRO A 92 -13.63 -13.45 5.41
N PRO A 93 -12.43 -14.03 5.54
CA PRO A 93 -12.12 -14.87 6.70
C PRO A 93 -12.10 -14.03 7.99
N LYS A 94 -12.22 -14.68 9.15
CA LYS A 94 -12.35 -14.00 10.47
C LYS A 94 -11.25 -12.96 10.77
N LYS A 95 -10.04 -13.14 10.22
CA LYS A 95 -8.87 -12.27 10.43
C LYS A 95 -8.66 -11.23 9.32
N PHE A 96 -9.55 -11.15 8.34
CA PHE A 96 -9.56 -10.06 7.37
C PHE A 96 -10.30 -8.89 7.99
N TYR A 97 -9.65 -7.73 8.15
CA TYR A 97 -10.23 -6.55 8.81
C TYR A 97 -10.49 -5.37 7.86
N ARG A 98 -10.14 -5.56 6.59
CA ARG A 98 -10.28 -4.57 5.52
C ARG A 98 -11.73 -4.58 5.00
N LEU A 99 -11.97 -3.97 3.85
CA LEU A 99 -13.32 -3.68 3.37
C LEU A 99 -14.06 -4.95 2.94
N SER A 100 -15.31 -5.08 3.37
CA SER A 100 -16.20 -6.17 2.96
C SER A 100 -17.64 -5.64 3.02
N PRO A 101 -18.62 -6.29 2.37
CA PRO A 101 -20.01 -5.86 2.45
C PRO A 101 -20.46 -5.63 3.89
N GLY A 102 -21.06 -4.47 4.16
CA GLY A 102 -21.54 -4.07 5.49
C GLY A 102 -20.46 -3.67 6.50
N ARG A 103 -19.17 -3.78 6.19
CA ARG A 103 -18.07 -3.40 7.08
C ARG A 103 -17.56 -2.00 6.80
N GLU A 104 -17.18 -1.33 7.89
CA GLU A 104 -16.60 0.00 7.89
C GLU A 104 -15.07 -0.06 8.08
N VAL A 105 -14.35 0.79 7.34
CA VAL A 105 -12.88 0.97 7.42
C VAL A 105 -12.52 2.44 7.45
N ARG A 106 -11.30 2.78 7.88
CA ARG A 106 -10.74 4.12 7.77
C ARG A 106 -10.06 4.28 6.41
N LEU A 107 -10.37 5.35 5.69
CA LEU A 107 -9.50 5.84 4.64
C LEU A 107 -8.43 6.75 5.25
N ARG A 108 -7.15 6.49 4.97
CA ARG A 108 -6.02 7.21 5.57
C ARG A 108 -6.16 8.72 5.39
N TYR A 109 -6.02 9.49 6.48
CA TYR A 109 -6.23 10.95 6.55
C TYR A 109 -7.65 11.45 6.22
N ALA A 110 -8.63 10.55 6.06
CA ALA A 110 -9.95 10.87 5.56
C ALA A 110 -11.06 10.37 6.51
N TYR A 111 -12.07 9.71 5.94
CA TYR A 111 -13.31 9.35 6.59
C TYR A 111 -13.42 7.86 6.87
N PHE A 112 -14.43 7.47 7.65
CA PHE A 112 -14.89 6.10 7.73
C PHE A 112 -15.78 5.84 6.53
N VAL A 113 -15.57 4.70 5.90
CA VAL A 113 -16.29 4.28 4.70
C VAL A 113 -16.82 2.88 4.90
N LYS A 114 -18.09 2.67 4.57
CA LYS A 114 -18.79 1.41 4.67
C LYS A 114 -19.19 0.91 3.29
N CYS A 115 -18.84 -0.33 2.95
CA CYS A 115 -19.29 -0.97 1.72
C CYS A 115 -20.77 -1.29 1.80
N THR A 116 -21.56 -0.75 0.89
CA THR A 116 -23.01 -0.97 0.79
C THR A 116 -23.36 -2.00 -0.27
N ASP A 117 -22.65 -2.00 -1.41
CA ASP A 117 -22.90 -2.94 -2.51
C ASP A 117 -21.66 -3.18 -3.38
N VAL A 118 -21.70 -4.19 -4.23
CA VAL A 118 -20.65 -4.57 -5.18
C VAL A 118 -21.12 -4.42 -6.62
N ILE A 119 -20.26 -3.86 -7.47
CA ILE A 119 -20.50 -3.74 -8.90
C ILE A 119 -19.82 -4.94 -9.58
N ARG A 120 -20.56 -5.61 -10.46
CA ARG A 120 -20.08 -6.77 -11.20
C ARG A 120 -20.07 -6.52 -12.71
N ASP A 121 -19.15 -7.17 -13.40
CA ASP A 121 -19.23 -7.34 -14.85
C ASP A 121 -20.17 -8.49 -15.24
N GLU A 122 -20.33 -8.72 -16.55
CA GLU A 122 -21.15 -9.80 -17.13
C GLU A 122 -20.68 -11.21 -16.73
N ASN A 123 -19.40 -11.35 -16.36
CA ASN A 123 -18.82 -12.61 -15.91
C ASN A 123 -18.93 -12.80 -14.38
N GLY A 124 -19.54 -11.85 -13.68
CA GLY A 124 -19.71 -11.87 -12.23
C GLY A 124 -18.49 -11.40 -11.43
N ASN A 125 -17.43 -10.89 -12.08
CA ASN A 125 -16.25 -10.38 -11.39
C ASN A 125 -16.54 -9.02 -10.75
N VAL A 126 -16.02 -8.77 -9.55
CA VAL A 126 -16.17 -7.49 -8.87
C VAL A 126 -15.29 -6.42 -9.53
N THR A 127 -15.92 -5.42 -10.13
CA THR A 127 -15.27 -4.32 -10.86
C THR A 127 -15.25 -3.01 -10.07
N GLY A 128 -16.13 -2.87 -9.08
CA GLY A 128 -16.18 -1.70 -8.21
C GLY A 128 -17.06 -1.90 -7.01
N LEU A 129 -17.11 -0.90 -6.15
CA LEU A 129 -17.81 -0.94 -4.87
C LEU A 129 -18.65 0.32 -4.73
N HIS A 130 -19.88 0.14 -4.25
CA HIS A 130 -20.69 1.21 -3.69
C HIS A 130 -20.44 1.29 -2.20
N CYS A 131 -20.27 2.51 -1.71
CA CYS A 131 -19.95 2.78 -0.32
C CYS A 131 -20.66 4.05 0.15
N THR A 132 -20.82 4.17 1.46
CA THR A 132 -21.15 5.44 2.11
C THR A 132 -20.00 5.88 3.01
N TYR A 133 -19.87 7.19 3.22
CA TYR A 133 -18.92 7.74 4.19
C TYR A 133 -19.64 8.38 5.37
N ASP A 134 -18.96 8.48 6.51
CA ASP A 134 -19.42 9.28 7.66
C ASP A 134 -18.67 10.64 7.71
N PRO A 135 -19.35 11.77 7.43
CA PRO A 135 -18.78 13.10 7.53
C PRO A 135 -18.23 13.47 8.92
N ALA A 136 -18.79 12.89 9.99
CA ALA A 136 -18.42 13.20 11.37
C ALA A 136 -17.06 12.61 11.78
N THR A 137 -16.48 11.75 10.94
CA THR A 137 -15.25 11.01 11.26
C THR A 137 -14.00 11.62 10.63
N ARG A 138 -14.06 12.86 10.13
CA ARG A 138 -12.95 13.49 9.40
C ARG A 138 -11.64 13.47 10.20
N GLY A 139 -10.61 12.82 9.66
CA GLY A 139 -9.21 13.00 10.10
C GLY A 139 -8.85 12.50 11.51
N GLY A 140 -9.80 11.92 12.26
CA GLY A 140 -9.59 11.47 13.63
C GLY A 140 -10.56 10.38 14.07
N ASP A 141 -10.68 10.19 15.38
CA ASP A 141 -11.60 9.23 15.99
C ASP A 141 -13.07 9.59 15.73
N ALA A 142 -13.93 8.59 15.71
CA ALA A 142 -15.36 8.82 15.56
C ALA A 142 -15.95 9.41 16.85
N PRO A 143 -16.84 10.41 16.76
CA PRO A 143 -17.40 11.08 17.94
C PRO A 143 -18.31 10.17 18.77
N ASP A 144 -18.86 9.12 18.18
CA ASP A 144 -19.66 8.09 18.85
C ASP A 144 -18.79 6.97 19.48
N GLY A 145 -17.47 7.09 19.40
CA GLY A 145 -16.51 6.16 20.00
C GLY A 145 -16.31 4.86 19.24
N ARG A 146 -16.97 4.67 18.08
CA ARG A 146 -16.78 3.44 17.29
C ARG A 146 -15.38 3.39 16.70
N LYS A 147 -14.80 2.19 16.70
CA LYS A 147 -13.45 1.93 16.19
C LYS A 147 -13.52 0.99 15.01
N VAL A 148 -12.77 1.33 13.96
CA VAL A 148 -12.53 0.45 12.82
C VAL A 148 -11.22 -0.31 13.02
N LYS A 149 -11.12 -1.49 12.42
CA LYS A 149 -9.97 -2.40 12.61
C LYS A 149 -8.88 -2.26 11.54
N ALA A 150 -9.13 -1.49 10.48
CA ALA A 150 -8.18 -1.30 9.39
C ALA A 150 -8.23 0.15 8.88
N THR A 151 -7.07 0.62 8.43
CA THR A 151 -6.90 1.86 7.68
C THR A 151 -6.34 1.52 6.30
N LEU A 152 -7.01 1.97 5.25
CA LEU A 152 -6.64 1.74 3.86
C LEU A 152 -6.05 3.02 3.25
N HIS A 153 -5.03 2.89 2.42
CA HIS A 153 -4.65 3.97 1.51
C HIS A 153 -5.61 4.00 0.33
N TRP A 154 -5.63 5.15 -0.35
CA TRP A 154 -6.58 5.43 -1.42
C TRP A 154 -6.06 6.60 -2.25
N VAL A 155 -6.60 6.76 -3.45
CA VAL A 155 -6.38 7.95 -4.29
C VAL A 155 -7.69 8.41 -4.91
N SER A 156 -7.84 9.72 -5.16
CA SER A 156 -8.99 10.25 -5.90
C SER A 156 -8.91 9.80 -7.36
N ALA A 157 -10.00 9.27 -7.92
CA ALA A 157 -10.01 8.78 -9.29
C ALA A 157 -9.87 9.91 -10.33
N LYS A 158 -10.29 11.14 -10.01
CA LYS A 158 -10.24 12.27 -10.94
C LYS A 158 -8.91 13.04 -10.89
N ASP A 159 -8.26 13.04 -9.72
CA ASP A 159 -7.05 13.84 -9.47
C ASP A 159 -5.77 12.97 -9.44
N ALA A 160 -5.89 11.64 -9.42
CA ALA A 160 -4.74 10.74 -9.43
C ALA A 160 -3.98 10.78 -10.76
N LEU A 161 -2.65 10.71 -10.66
CA LEU A 161 -1.77 10.56 -11.81
C LEU A 161 -1.61 9.07 -12.13
N LYS A 162 -1.78 8.72 -13.40
CA LYS A 162 -1.40 7.38 -13.89
C LYS A 162 0.11 7.27 -13.92
N ALA A 163 0.64 6.19 -13.38
CA ALA A 163 2.07 5.89 -13.37
C ALA A 163 2.29 4.40 -13.60
N GLU A 164 3.37 4.06 -14.27
CA GLU A 164 3.92 2.71 -14.29
C GLU A 164 4.70 2.48 -12.99
N VAL A 165 4.42 1.39 -12.28
CA VAL A 165 5.13 1.02 -11.05
C VAL A 165 5.90 -0.26 -11.33
N ARG A 166 7.21 -0.22 -11.08
CA ARG A 166 8.10 -1.37 -11.25
C ARG A 166 8.39 -2.00 -9.90
N LEU A 167 7.86 -3.19 -9.68
CA LEU A 167 8.08 -3.97 -8.47
C LEU A 167 9.29 -4.87 -8.69
N TYR A 168 10.32 -4.68 -7.89
CA TYR A 168 11.53 -5.50 -7.89
C TYR A 168 11.53 -6.43 -6.68
N ASP A 169 12.04 -7.64 -6.89
CA ASP A 169 12.33 -8.64 -5.87
C ASP A 169 13.77 -9.15 -6.07
N ASN A 170 14.22 -10.08 -5.22
CA ASN A 170 15.52 -10.73 -5.34
C ASN A 170 15.71 -11.32 -6.74
N LEU A 171 16.87 -11.07 -7.35
CA LEU A 171 17.20 -11.55 -8.70
C LEU A 171 17.31 -13.08 -8.77
N PHE A 172 17.67 -13.72 -7.65
CA PHE A 172 17.85 -15.17 -7.55
C PHE A 172 16.93 -15.75 -6.48
N THR A 173 16.51 -16.99 -6.68
CA THR A 173 15.67 -17.75 -5.75
C THR A 173 16.48 -18.43 -4.64
N LYS A 174 17.80 -18.59 -4.82
CA LYS A 174 18.71 -19.22 -3.86
C LYS A 174 19.63 -18.20 -3.22
N GLU A 175 19.95 -18.42 -1.93
CA GLU A 175 20.91 -17.62 -1.17
C GLU A 175 22.31 -17.64 -1.81
N ASN A 176 22.73 -18.81 -2.32
CA ASN A 176 23.92 -18.93 -3.18
C ASN A 176 23.48 -19.14 -4.64
N PRO A 177 23.58 -18.13 -5.52
CA PRO A 177 23.21 -18.23 -6.93
C PRO A 177 24.00 -19.30 -7.69
N GLU A 178 25.24 -19.59 -7.29
CA GLU A 178 26.11 -20.59 -7.93
C GLU A 178 25.75 -22.03 -7.55
N ALA A 179 24.84 -22.25 -6.60
CA ALA A 179 24.37 -23.58 -6.21
C ALA A 179 23.36 -24.12 -7.23
N ALA A 180 23.84 -24.45 -8.43
CA ALA A 180 23.06 -25.07 -9.51
C ALA A 180 23.14 -26.61 -9.47
N GLU A 181 22.15 -27.28 -10.05
CA GLU A 181 22.20 -28.74 -10.29
C GLU A 181 23.31 -29.09 -11.28
N GLU A 182 23.80 -30.33 -11.24
CA GLU A 182 24.85 -30.79 -12.15
C GLU A 182 24.43 -30.60 -13.62
N GLY A 183 25.30 -29.95 -14.40
CA GLY A 183 25.02 -29.60 -15.81
C GLY A 183 24.21 -28.32 -16.01
N ARG A 184 23.89 -27.56 -14.96
CA ARG A 184 23.28 -26.22 -15.04
C ARG A 184 24.20 -25.15 -14.47
N ASP A 185 23.96 -23.90 -14.83
CA ASP A 185 24.67 -22.74 -14.30
C ASP A 185 23.78 -21.89 -13.37
N PHE A 186 24.32 -20.80 -12.83
CA PHE A 186 23.63 -19.90 -11.91
C PHE A 186 22.34 -19.28 -12.50
N THR A 187 22.20 -19.22 -13.83
CA THR A 187 21.01 -18.67 -14.49
C THR A 187 19.78 -19.52 -14.23
N SER A 188 19.97 -20.82 -13.97
CA SER A 188 18.88 -21.71 -13.56
C SER A 188 18.23 -21.34 -12.23
N ASN A 189 18.91 -20.51 -11.41
CA ASN A 189 18.41 -20.02 -10.14
C ASN A 189 17.80 -18.60 -10.22
N LEU A 190 17.69 -18.00 -11.41
CA LEU A 190 17.04 -16.70 -11.60
C LEU A 190 15.59 -16.74 -11.10
N ASN A 191 15.19 -15.67 -10.42
CA ASN A 191 13.82 -15.51 -9.95
C ASN A 191 12.94 -14.95 -11.09
N PRO A 192 11.98 -15.73 -11.61
CA PRO A 192 11.07 -15.24 -12.64
C PRO A 192 10.16 -14.11 -12.13
N ASP A 193 9.98 -14.01 -10.81
CA ASP A 193 9.22 -12.96 -10.15
C ASP A 193 10.08 -11.76 -9.69
N SER A 194 11.38 -11.71 -10.07
CA SER A 194 12.31 -10.61 -9.70
C SER A 194 11.87 -9.24 -10.21
N PHE A 195 10.94 -9.21 -11.17
CA PHE A 195 10.43 -8.00 -11.78
C PHE A 195 8.96 -8.16 -12.18
N LYS A 196 8.12 -7.21 -11.77
CA LYS A 196 6.71 -7.08 -12.18
C LYS A 196 6.40 -5.63 -12.52
N ILE A 197 5.57 -5.43 -13.54
CA ILE A 197 5.00 -4.13 -13.94
C ILE A 197 3.49 -4.20 -13.74
#